data_AF-A0A7G2M0S4-F1
#
_entry.id   AF-A0A7G2M0S4-F1
#
_cell.length_a   1.000
_cell.length_b   1.000
_cell.length_c   1.000
_cell.angle_alpha   90.00
_cell.angle_beta   90.00
_cell.angle_gamma   90.00
#
_symmetry.space_group_name_H-M   'P 1'
#
loop_
_entity.id
_entity.type
_entity.pdbx_description
1 polymer ?
#
loop_
_entity_poly.entity_id
_entity_poly.type
_entity_poly.pdbx_seq_one_letter_code
_entity_poly.pdbx_strand_id
1 'polypeptide(L)'
;MSKPFSTLSNPVESDPNLTSALAQIGAEVDNQPLRSSALARIMRETFHGSDAGGAWDWRMAYDLMQAATVQVLLRGEGASGDIAAARLLASRLLTETRRSEQQIRLQQFSTPLPFAAMVVRAAAIRKGETVLEPSAGTGALAAFAARAGATLLLNEIDPFRQRLLRAVFGGEVTGHDGEHIDDLLQTPVLPDVVVMNPPFASSV
;
A
#
# COMPACT_ATOMS: atom_id res chain seq x y z
N MET A 1 -11.58 -42.20 4.88
CA MET A 1 -10.61 -41.74 3.86
C MET A 1 -10.76 -40.23 3.74
N SER A 2 -9.87 -39.50 4.41
CA SER A 2 -9.86 -38.04 4.49
C SER A 2 -9.37 -37.48 3.15
N LYS A 3 -10.11 -36.56 2.55
CA LYS A 3 -9.66 -35.85 1.33
C LYS A 3 -8.45 -34.96 1.70
N PRO A 4 -7.39 -34.89 0.87
CA PRO A 4 -6.29 -34.00 1.14
C PRO A 4 -6.74 -32.55 0.96
N PHE A 5 -6.40 -31.69 1.93
CA PHE A 5 -6.49 -30.24 1.79
C PHE A 5 -5.55 -29.81 0.65
N SER A 6 -6.11 -29.13 -0.35
CA SER A 6 -5.34 -28.54 -1.44
C SER A 6 -4.65 -27.27 -0.92
N THR A 7 -3.35 -27.36 -0.63
CA THR A 7 -2.48 -26.21 -0.32
C THR A 7 -1.85 -25.66 -1.59
N LEU A 8 -2.68 -25.25 -2.55
CA LEU A 8 -2.21 -24.43 -3.66
C LEU A 8 -2.48 -22.98 -3.27
N SER A 9 -1.44 -22.29 -2.78
CA SER A 9 -1.40 -20.84 -2.79
C SER A 9 -1.78 -20.39 -4.19
N ASN A 10 -2.92 -19.72 -4.35
CA ASN A 10 -3.27 -19.14 -5.63
C ASN A 10 -2.08 -18.30 -6.08
N PRO A 11 -1.56 -18.48 -7.31
CA PRO A 11 -0.55 -17.57 -7.81
C PRO A 11 -1.14 -16.17 -7.71
N VAL A 12 -0.39 -15.27 -7.09
CA VAL A 12 -0.69 -13.85 -7.08
C VAL A 12 -0.79 -13.43 -8.54
N GLU A 13 -2.01 -13.37 -9.07
CA GLU A 13 -2.22 -13.00 -10.47
C GLU A 13 -1.65 -11.60 -10.66
N SER A 14 -0.58 -11.52 -11.45
CA SER A 14 0.03 -10.26 -11.82
C SER A 14 -0.93 -9.55 -12.76
N ASP A 15 -1.41 -8.37 -12.34
CA ASP A 15 -2.16 -7.47 -13.21
C ASP A 15 -1.14 -6.63 -14.01
N PRO A 16 -0.92 -6.94 -15.31
CA PRO A 16 0.09 -6.26 -16.11
C PRO A 16 -0.25 -4.78 -16.33
N ASN A 17 -1.54 -4.43 -16.34
CA ASN A 17 -2.00 -3.05 -16.48
C ASN A 17 -1.65 -2.26 -15.22
N LEU A 18 -1.90 -2.85 -14.04
CA LEU A 18 -1.55 -2.26 -12.75
C LEU A 18 -0.03 -2.06 -12.62
N THR A 19 0.75 -3.07 -13.01
CA THR A 19 2.22 -3.02 -12.98
C THR A 19 2.77 -1.91 -13.90
N SER A 20 2.21 -1.79 -15.11
CA SER A 20 2.57 -0.73 -16.05
C SER A 20 2.22 0.67 -15.50
N ALA A 21 1.02 0.83 -14.93
CA ALA A 21 0.59 2.11 -14.35
C ALA A 21 1.49 2.52 -13.17
N LEU A 22 1.83 1.60 -12.27
CA LEU A 22 2.76 1.84 -11.17
C LEU A 22 4.12 2.33 -11.67
N ALA A 23 4.67 1.69 -12.71
CA ALA A 23 5.94 2.08 -13.29
C ALA A 23 5.89 3.49 -13.93
N GLN A 24 4.83 3.78 -14.69
CA GLN A 24 4.67 5.09 -15.34
C GLN A 24 4.48 6.23 -14.33
N ILE A 25 3.65 6.03 -13.32
CA ILE A 25 3.43 7.03 -12.27
C ILE A 25 4.71 7.19 -11.43
N GLY A 26 5.39 6.09 -11.11
CA GLY A 26 6.66 6.11 -10.39
C GLY A 26 7.71 6.95 -11.11
N ALA A 27 7.85 6.79 -12.43
CA ALA A 27 8.78 7.59 -13.24
C ALA A 27 8.45 9.10 -13.22
N GLU A 28 7.18 9.49 -13.20
CA GLU A 28 6.79 10.89 -13.04
C GLU A 28 7.18 11.43 -11.66
N VAL A 29 6.86 10.68 -10.59
CA VAL A 29 7.15 11.04 -9.19
C VAL A 29 8.66 11.12 -8.91
N ASP A 30 9.48 10.31 -9.58
CA ASP A 30 10.93 10.29 -9.34
C ASP A 30 11.63 11.55 -9.86
N ASN A 31 11.08 12.15 -10.92
CA ASN A 31 11.71 13.27 -11.61
C ASN A 31 11.16 14.64 -11.20
N GLN A 32 9.87 14.74 -10.87
CA GLN A 32 9.20 16.02 -10.67
C GLN A 32 7.91 15.90 -9.85
N PRO A 33 7.33 17.03 -9.36
CA PRO A 33 5.97 17.02 -8.84
C PRO A 33 4.98 16.50 -9.88
N LEU A 34 4.19 15.50 -9.48
CA LEU A 34 3.19 14.86 -10.33
C LEU A 34 2.10 15.86 -10.71
N ARG A 35 1.74 15.88 -11.99
CA ARG A 35 0.65 16.70 -12.51
C ARG A 35 -0.64 15.89 -12.58
N SER A 36 -1.76 16.50 -12.24
CA SER A 36 -3.09 15.87 -12.33
C SER A 36 -3.43 15.40 -13.74
N SER A 37 -3.00 16.16 -14.76
CA SER A 37 -3.18 15.79 -16.17
C SER A 37 -2.37 14.56 -16.58
N ALA A 38 -1.15 14.39 -16.05
CA ALA A 38 -0.33 13.21 -16.28
C ALA A 38 -0.95 11.97 -15.62
N LEU A 39 -1.38 12.09 -14.36
CA LEU A 39 -2.06 11.00 -13.66
C LEU A 39 -3.35 10.59 -14.38
N ALA A 40 -4.21 11.54 -14.75
CA ALA A 40 -5.45 11.27 -15.47
C ALA A 40 -5.22 10.67 -16.87
N ARG A 41 -4.10 11.02 -17.54
CA ARG A 41 -3.71 10.40 -18.81
C ARG A 41 -3.35 8.93 -18.60
N ILE A 42 -2.46 8.63 -17.65
CA ILE A 42 -2.05 7.25 -17.34
C ILE A 42 -3.28 6.41 -16.97
N MET A 43 -4.14 6.89 -16.08
CA MET A 43 -5.37 6.19 -15.69
C MET A 43 -6.26 5.87 -16.90
N ARG A 44 -6.45 6.82 -17.83
CA ARG A 44 -7.27 6.62 -19.01
C ARG A 44 -6.71 5.58 -19.97
N GLU A 45 -5.39 5.58 -20.14
CA GLU A 45 -4.68 4.63 -20.99
C GLU A 45 -4.71 3.22 -20.37
N THR A 46 -4.53 3.10 -19.05
CA THR A 46 -4.53 1.83 -18.30
C THR A 46 -5.91 1.20 -18.18
N PHE A 47 -6.94 2.00 -17.89
CA PHE A 47 -8.30 1.50 -17.64
C PHE A 47 -9.24 1.68 -18.84
N HIS A 48 -8.70 2.07 -20.00
CA HIS A 48 -9.42 2.19 -21.27
C HIS A 48 -10.72 3.03 -21.19
N GLY A 49 -10.68 4.16 -20.48
CA GLY A 49 -11.84 5.04 -20.33
C GLY A 49 -11.59 6.26 -19.46
N SER A 50 -12.58 7.13 -19.33
CA SER A 50 -12.48 8.36 -18.53
C SER A 50 -13.12 8.18 -17.15
N ASP A 51 -12.77 9.09 -16.23
CA ASP A 51 -13.44 9.19 -14.92
C ASP A 51 -14.92 9.55 -15.06
N ALA A 52 -15.24 10.47 -15.97
CA ALA A 52 -16.63 10.81 -16.31
C ALA A 52 -17.43 9.63 -16.88
N GLY A 53 -16.75 8.69 -17.53
CA GLY A 53 -17.34 7.44 -18.03
C GLY A 53 -17.39 6.30 -17.01
N GLY A 54 -16.90 6.51 -15.79
CA GLY A 54 -16.90 5.51 -14.72
C GLY A 54 -15.87 4.38 -14.87
N ALA A 55 -14.91 4.51 -15.79
CA ALA A 55 -13.87 3.48 -16.00
C ALA A 55 -12.89 3.40 -14.82
N TRP A 56 -12.72 4.52 -14.11
CA TRP A 56 -11.93 4.65 -12.88
C TRP A 56 -12.44 5.87 -12.12
N ASP A 57 -12.11 5.98 -10.84
CA ASP A 57 -12.36 7.18 -10.05
C ASP A 57 -11.05 7.78 -9.51
N TRP A 58 -11.12 9.01 -9.01
CA TRP A 58 -9.94 9.70 -8.48
C TRP A 58 -9.35 9.04 -7.24
N ARG A 59 -10.14 8.27 -6.49
CA ARG A 59 -9.63 7.52 -5.35
C ARG A 59 -8.70 6.40 -5.83
N MET A 60 -9.10 5.64 -6.86
CA MET A 60 -8.21 4.66 -7.50
C MET A 60 -6.92 5.32 -8.00
N ALA A 61 -7.03 6.50 -8.61
CA ALA A 61 -5.86 7.25 -9.11
C ALA A 61 -4.91 7.67 -7.97
N TYR A 62 -5.46 8.13 -6.84
CA TYR A 62 -4.66 8.49 -5.66
C TYR A 62 -4.02 7.28 -5.00
N ASP A 63 -4.75 6.16 -4.85
CA ASP A 63 -4.20 4.92 -4.29
C ASP A 63 -3.06 4.37 -5.17
N LEU A 64 -3.21 4.43 -6.50
CA LEU A 64 -2.15 4.09 -7.46
C LEU A 64 -0.93 5.02 -7.34
N MET A 65 -1.15 6.33 -7.20
CA MET A 65 -0.08 7.31 -7.00
C MET A 65 0.72 7.02 -5.72
N GLN A 66 0.03 6.74 -4.61
CA GLN A 66 0.66 6.40 -3.35
C GLN A 66 1.47 5.10 -3.46
N ALA A 67 0.89 4.04 -4.05
CA ALA A 67 1.56 2.76 -4.24
C ALA A 67 2.77 2.86 -5.19
N ALA A 68 2.68 3.65 -6.27
CA ALA A 68 3.80 3.93 -7.16
C ALA A 68 4.95 4.65 -6.42
N THR A 69 4.61 5.57 -5.52
CA THR A 69 5.60 6.27 -4.68
C THR A 69 6.28 5.32 -3.70
N VAL A 70 5.52 4.37 -3.14
CA VAL A 70 6.09 3.27 -2.34
C VAL A 70 7.07 2.44 -3.18
N GLN A 71 6.74 2.13 -4.43
CA GLN A 71 7.65 1.40 -5.33
C GLN A 71 8.94 2.19 -5.62
N VAL A 72 8.84 3.50 -5.83
CA VAL A 72 10.01 4.39 -5.95
C VAL A 72 10.86 4.35 -4.69
N LEU A 73 10.22 4.47 -3.53
CA LEU A 73 10.89 4.37 -2.23
C LEU A 73 11.60 3.02 -2.07
N LEU A 74 11.01 1.89 -2.45
CA LEU A 74 11.66 0.58 -2.33
C LEU A 74 12.90 0.44 -3.22
N ARG A 75 12.95 1.14 -4.36
CA ARG A 75 14.08 1.13 -5.29
C ARG A 75 15.19 2.11 -4.92
N GLY A 76 14.84 3.19 -4.22
CA GLY A 76 15.78 4.24 -3.84
C GLY A 76 16.81 3.78 -2.82
N GLU A 77 18.02 4.32 -2.90
CA GLU A 77 19.07 4.09 -1.91
C GLU A 77 18.79 4.88 -0.60
N GLY A 78 19.52 4.59 0.47
CA GLY A 78 19.43 5.34 1.75
C GLY A 78 18.89 4.55 2.93
N ALA A 79 18.83 5.18 4.10
CA ALA A 79 18.41 4.52 5.33
C ALA A 79 16.90 4.19 5.33
N SER A 80 16.51 3.14 6.06
CA SER A 80 15.10 2.71 6.21
C SER A 80 14.21 3.71 6.96
N GLY A 81 14.78 4.76 7.55
CA GLY A 81 14.05 5.80 8.29
C GLY A 81 14.41 7.22 7.82
N ASP A 82 14.79 7.40 6.56
CA ASP A 82 15.13 8.72 6.01
C ASP A 82 13.87 9.59 5.83
N ILE A 83 13.57 10.38 6.86
CA ILE A 83 12.43 11.30 6.91
C ILE A 83 12.58 12.41 5.86
N ALA A 84 13.81 12.84 5.53
CA ALA A 84 14.02 13.91 4.57
C ALA A 84 13.70 13.44 3.15
N ALA A 85 14.18 12.25 2.77
CA ALA A 85 13.80 11.61 1.51
C ALA A 85 12.29 11.36 1.43
N ALA A 86 11.69 10.87 2.52
CA ALA A 86 10.25 10.66 2.61
C ALA A 86 9.44 11.96 2.40
N ARG A 87 9.90 13.08 2.98
CA ARG A 87 9.28 14.40 2.83
C ARG A 87 9.43 14.95 1.42
N LEU A 88 10.59 14.75 0.79
CA LEU A 88 10.81 15.15 -0.59
C LEU A 88 9.86 14.40 -1.53
N LEU A 89 9.77 13.07 -1.42
CA LEU A 89 8.85 12.28 -2.23
C LEU A 89 7.39 12.68 -1.98
N ALA A 90 6.99 12.85 -0.72
CA ALA A 90 5.63 13.30 -0.38
C ALA A 90 5.29 14.66 -1.01
N SER A 91 6.25 15.58 -1.10
CA SER A 91 6.03 16.91 -1.70
C SER A 91 5.76 16.87 -3.21
N ARG A 92 6.03 15.73 -3.86
CA ARG A 92 5.78 15.53 -5.29
C ARG A 92 4.40 14.95 -5.58
N LEU A 93 3.64 14.55 -4.56
CA LEU A 93 2.32 13.96 -4.73
C LEU A 93 1.24 15.03 -4.90
N LEU A 94 0.16 14.65 -5.57
CA LEU A 94 -1.03 15.49 -5.64
C LEU A 94 -1.71 15.57 -4.28
N THR A 95 -2.29 16.72 -3.98
CA THR A 95 -3.21 16.84 -2.86
C THR A 95 -4.51 16.09 -3.17
N GLU A 96 -4.93 15.22 -2.26
CA GLU A 96 -6.16 14.44 -2.38
C GLU A 96 -7.37 15.27 -1.96
N THR A 97 -7.97 15.94 -2.92
CA THR A 97 -9.10 16.86 -2.67
C THR A 97 -10.47 16.19 -2.83
N ARG A 98 -10.51 14.98 -3.39
CA ARG A 98 -11.76 14.23 -3.65
C ARG A 98 -11.83 13.04 -2.70
N ARG A 99 -12.92 12.93 -1.93
CA ARG A 99 -13.18 11.81 -1.02
C ARG A 99 -14.31 10.96 -1.59
N SER A 100 -14.10 9.65 -1.70
CA SER A 100 -15.17 8.72 -2.10
C SER A 100 -16.05 8.36 -0.90
N GLU A 101 -17.30 7.94 -1.13
CA GLU A 101 -18.17 7.46 -0.05
C GLU A 101 -17.56 6.25 0.69
N GLN A 102 -16.91 5.34 -0.03
CA GLN A 102 -16.27 4.17 0.55
C GLN A 102 -15.08 4.55 1.44
N GLN A 103 -14.27 5.54 1.03
CA GLN A 103 -13.20 6.09 1.86
C GLN A 103 -13.76 6.69 3.16
N ILE A 104 -14.89 7.39 3.09
CA ILE A 104 -15.53 7.98 4.26
C ILE A 104 -16.09 6.88 5.17
N ARG A 105 -16.80 5.88 4.61
CA ARG A 105 -17.38 4.76 5.36
C ARG A 105 -16.32 3.94 6.11
N LEU A 106 -15.23 3.59 5.42
CA LEU A 106 -14.15 2.77 5.99
C LEU A 106 -13.07 3.61 6.71
N GLN A 107 -13.24 4.94 6.75
CA GLN A 107 -12.27 5.89 7.31
C GLN A 107 -10.83 5.67 6.82
N GLN A 108 -10.68 5.34 5.53
CA GLN A 108 -9.42 4.90 4.96
C GLN A 108 -8.51 6.09 4.59
N PHE A 109 -7.60 6.41 5.50
CA PHE A 109 -6.50 7.34 5.26
C PHE A 109 -5.17 6.57 5.24
N SER A 110 -4.41 6.73 4.16
CA SER A 110 -3.08 6.14 4.06
C SER A 110 -2.10 6.91 4.94
N THR A 111 -1.16 6.21 5.56
CA THR A 111 -0.10 6.82 6.38
C THR A 111 0.78 7.73 5.52
N PRO A 112 0.89 9.04 5.81
CA PRO A 112 1.79 9.92 5.06
C PRO A 112 3.25 9.47 5.20
N LEU A 113 4.02 9.48 4.10
CA LEU A 113 5.39 8.94 4.07
C LEU A 113 6.32 9.46 5.19
N PRO A 114 6.33 10.76 5.55
CA PRO A 114 7.18 11.22 6.66
C PRO A 114 6.79 10.62 8.01
N PHE A 115 5.48 10.41 8.25
CA PHE A 115 5.00 9.73 9.45
C PHE A 115 5.34 8.25 9.43
N ALA A 116 5.22 7.59 8.27
CA ALA A 116 5.60 6.19 8.13
C ALA A 116 7.09 5.96 8.46
N ALA A 117 7.98 6.83 7.96
CA ALA A 117 9.40 6.81 8.29
C ALA A 117 9.66 7.00 9.79
N MET A 118 8.91 7.91 10.45
CA MET A 118 9.03 8.13 11.89
C MET A 118 8.53 6.94 12.71
N VAL A 119 7.40 6.33 12.34
CA VAL A 119 6.85 5.15 13.02
C VAL A 119 7.83 4.00 12.96
N VAL A 120 8.35 3.66 11.77
CA VAL A 120 9.33 2.56 11.63
C VAL A 120 10.62 2.84 12.41
N ARG A 121 11.08 4.09 12.42
CA ARG A 121 12.23 4.49 13.23
C ARG A 121 11.95 4.37 14.74
N ALA A 122 10.77 4.77 15.19
CA ALA A 122 10.37 4.70 16.60
C ALA A 122 10.15 3.25 17.07
N ALA A 123 9.58 2.40 16.21
CA ALA A 123 9.43 0.98 16.44
C ALA A 123 10.77 0.22 16.47
N ALA A 124 11.86 0.87 16.03
CA ALA A 124 13.21 0.32 16.01
C ALA A 124 13.32 -1.03 15.28
N ILE A 125 12.56 -1.19 14.20
CA ILE A 125 12.48 -2.42 13.40
C ILE A 125 13.87 -2.83 12.91
N ARG A 126 14.18 -4.11 13.05
CA ARG A 126 15.48 -4.71 12.72
C ARG A 126 15.35 -5.70 11.59
N LYS A 127 16.48 -5.92 10.91
CA LYS A 127 16.59 -6.95 9.89
C LYS A 127 16.28 -8.32 10.47
N GLY A 128 15.42 -9.07 9.78
CA GLY A 128 15.01 -10.42 10.17
C GLY A 128 13.78 -10.50 11.07
N GLU A 129 13.28 -9.37 11.59
CA GLU A 129 12.00 -9.33 12.31
C GLU A 129 10.83 -9.53 11.34
N THR A 130 9.75 -10.10 11.85
CA THR A 130 8.47 -10.20 11.14
C THR A 130 7.57 -9.05 11.58
N VAL A 131 7.11 -8.26 10.62
CA VAL A 131 6.27 -7.07 10.86
C VAL A 131 4.88 -7.30 10.31
N LEU A 132 3.87 -7.18 11.18
CA LEU A 132 2.46 -7.16 10.78
C LEU A 132 1.97 -5.73 10.61
N GLU A 133 1.39 -5.43 9.44
CA GLU A 133 0.58 -4.23 9.21
C GLU A 133 -0.88 -4.65 8.95
N PRO A 134 -1.77 -4.59 9.98
CA PRO A 134 -3.15 -5.06 9.89
C PRO A 134 -4.06 -4.18 9.02
N SER A 135 -3.61 -2.95 8.75
CA SER A 135 -4.34 -1.92 7.98
C SER A 135 -3.40 -1.30 6.94
N ALA A 136 -2.87 -2.12 6.04
CA ALA A 136 -1.71 -1.79 5.21
C ALA A 136 -1.91 -0.62 4.24
N GLY A 137 -3.16 -0.30 3.89
CA GLY A 137 -3.46 0.78 2.95
C GLY A 137 -2.75 0.55 1.61
N THR A 138 -1.92 1.51 1.21
CA THR A 138 -1.07 1.40 0.01
C THR A 138 0.38 1.02 0.31
N GLY A 139 0.69 0.69 1.57
CA GLY A 139 1.97 0.08 1.98
C GLY A 139 3.06 1.06 2.40
N ALA A 140 2.72 2.25 2.89
CA ALA A 140 3.73 3.23 3.32
C ALA A 140 4.58 2.74 4.51
N LEU A 141 3.98 2.13 5.53
CA LEU A 141 4.72 1.57 6.67
C LEU A 141 5.46 0.30 6.25
N ALA A 142 4.78 -0.61 5.54
CA ALA A 142 5.37 -1.80 4.92
C ALA A 142 6.65 -1.49 4.12
N ALA A 143 6.68 -0.40 3.35
CA ALA A 143 7.85 0.00 2.58
C ALA A 143 9.09 0.24 3.43
N PHE A 144 8.93 1.01 4.52
CA PHE A 144 10.03 1.31 5.42
C PHE A 144 10.43 0.11 6.26
N ALA A 145 9.47 -0.73 6.67
CA ALA A 145 9.75 -2.00 7.34
C ALA A 145 10.56 -2.96 6.42
N ALA A 146 10.17 -3.10 5.15
CA ALA A 146 10.93 -3.87 4.16
C ALA A 146 12.33 -3.31 3.94
N ARG A 147 12.49 -1.97 3.85
CA ARG A 147 13.80 -1.32 3.78
C ARG A 147 14.66 -1.57 5.02
N ALA A 148 14.05 -1.78 6.19
CA ALA A 148 14.76 -2.19 7.40
C ALA A 148 15.17 -3.68 7.38
N GLY A 149 14.75 -4.44 6.37
CA GLY A 149 15.04 -5.86 6.21
C GLY A 149 14.07 -6.78 6.94
N ALA A 150 12.86 -6.31 7.26
CA ALA A 150 11.82 -7.13 7.87
C ALA A 150 11.12 -8.03 6.84
N THR A 151 10.57 -9.15 7.33
CA THR A 151 9.58 -9.95 6.61
C THR A 151 8.20 -9.35 6.86
N LEU A 152 7.39 -9.18 5.82
CA LEU A 152 6.10 -8.50 5.93
C LEU A 152 4.93 -9.49 6.02
N LEU A 153 4.01 -9.23 6.95
CA LEU A 153 2.66 -9.77 6.97
C LEU A 153 1.69 -8.60 6.75
N LEU A 154 0.95 -8.61 5.64
CA LEU A 154 0.11 -7.49 5.22
C LEU A 154 -1.36 -7.89 5.19
N ASN A 155 -2.20 -7.07 5.81
CA ASN A 155 -3.65 -7.19 5.74
C ASN A 155 -4.27 -5.86 5.25
N GLU A 156 -5.20 -5.94 4.32
CA GLU A 156 -5.96 -4.77 3.85
C GLU A 156 -7.35 -5.20 3.40
N ILE A 157 -8.39 -4.56 3.92
CA ILE A 157 -9.79 -4.95 3.63
C ILE A 157 -10.23 -4.56 2.21
N ASP A 158 -9.66 -3.48 1.65
CA ASP A 158 -10.03 -3.01 0.31
C ASP A 158 -9.39 -3.87 -0.80
N PRO A 159 -10.20 -4.50 -1.68
CA PRO A 159 -9.67 -5.39 -2.71
C PRO A 159 -8.75 -4.71 -3.73
N PHE A 160 -8.92 -3.41 -4.01
CA PHE A 160 -8.05 -2.71 -4.94
C PHE A 160 -6.68 -2.44 -4.32
N ARG A 161 -6.66 -1.97 -3.07
CA ARG A 161 -5.42 -1.78 -2.31
C ARG A 161 -4.68 -3.10 -2.06
N GLN A 162 -5.38 -4.21 -1.82
CA GLN A 162 -4.75 -5.54 -1.79
C GLN A 162 -4.03 -5.86 -3.10
N ARG A 163 -4.64 -5.60 -4.26
CA ARG A 163 -3.99 -5.82 -5.57
C ARG A 163 -2.76 -4.92 -5.74
N LEU A 164 -2.82 -3.67 -5.29
CA LEU A 164 -1.66 -2.76 -5.30
C LEU A 164 -0.52 -3.30 -4.41
N LEU A 165 -0.82 -3.72 -3.19
CA LEU A 165 0.17 -4.28 -2.26
C LEU A 165 0.82 -5.53 -2.86
N ARG A 166 0.04 -6.44 -3.43
CA ARG A 166 0.56 -7.62 -4.13
C ARG A 166 1.46 -7.26 -5.31
N ALA A 167 1.09 -6.24 -6.09
CA ALA A 167 1.91 -5.78 -7.22
C ALA A 167 3.21 -5.09 -6.77
N VAL A 168 3.23 -4.46 -5.60
CA VAL A 168 4.39 -3.73 -5.07
C VAL A 168 5.36 -4.65 -4.30
N PHE A 169 4.83 -5.49 -3.40
CA PHE A 169 5.63 -6.30 -2.46
C PHE A 169 5.73 -7.77 -2.87
N GLY A 170 4.86 -8.24 -3.75
CA GLY A 170 4.66 -9.67 -3.96
C GLY A 170 4.04 -10.35 -2.74
N GLY A 171 3.89 -11.68 -2.82
CA GLY A 171 3.40 -12.50 -1.70
C GLY A 171 1.90 -12.34 -1.41
N GLU A 172 1.48 -12.96 -0.31
CA GLU A 172 0.08 -12.93 0.13
C GLU A 172 -0.24 -11.62 0.84
N VAL A 173 -1.45 -11.12 0.60
CA VAL A 173 -2.05 -10.01 1.35
C VAL A 173 -3.42 -10.49 1.79
N THR A 174 -3.65 -10.56 3.09
CA THR A 174 -4.94 -10.97 3.65
C THR A 174 -5.95 -9.82 3.62
N GLY A 175 -7.24 -10.15 3.77
CA GLY A 175 -8.34 -9.19 3.68
C GLY A 175 -9.31 -9.29 4.86
N HIS A 176 -8.80 -9.63 6.03
CA HIS A 176 -9.56 -9.74 7.26
C HIS A 176 -9.99 -8.37 7.78
N ASP A 177 -11.08 -8.36 8.56
CA ASP A 177 -11.37 -7.21 9.42
C ASP A 177 -10.24 -7.05 10.44
N GLY A 178 -9.63 -5.86 10.45
CA GLY A 178 -8.51 -5.54 11.32
C GLY A 178 -8.87 -5.59 12.81
N GLU A 179 -10.15 -5.41 13.17
CA GLU A 179 -10.62 -5.55 14.56
C GLU A 179 -10.45 -6.99 15.08
N HIS A 180 -10.54 -7.98 14.19
CA HIS A 180 -10.49 -9.40 14.51
C HIS A 180 -9.19 -10.05 14.01
N ILE A 181 -8.14 -9.26 13.76
CA ILE A 181 -6.90 -9.77 13.15
C ILE A 181 -6.22 -10.86 14.00
N ASP A 182 -6.31 -10.77 15.34
CA ASP A 182 -5.72 -11.75 16.27
C ASP A 182 -6.38 -13.14 16.12
N ASP A 183 -7.70 -13.16 15.90
CA ASP A 183 -8.47 -14.40 15.70
C ASP A 183 -8.34 -14.94 14.26
N LEU A 184 -8.30 -14.04 13.28
CA LEU A 184 -8.42 -14.38 11.86
C LEU A 184 -7.08 -14.66 11.19
N LEU A 185 -5.98 -14.05 11.64
CA LEU A 185 -4.67 -14.22 11.02
C LEU A 185 -4.06 -15.58 11.39
N GLN A 186 -4.27 -16.57 10.53
CA GLN A 186 -3.73 -17.91 10.69
C GLN A 186 -2.29 -17.98 10.13
N THR A 187 -1.31 -17.53 10.92
CA THR A 187 0.12 -17.59 10.57
C THR A 187 0.91 -18.51 11.51
N PRO A 188 1.81 -19.36 11.00
CA PRO A 188 2.71 -20.15 11.85
C PRO A 188 3.81 -19.30 12.50
N VAL A 189 4.03 -18.08 12.02
CA VAL A 189 5.03 -17.13 12.54
C VAL A 189 4.31 -15.97 13.19
N LEU A 190 4.45 -15.83 14.52
CA LEU A 190 3.95 -14.67 15.24
C LEU A 190 4.77 -13.42 14.86
N PRO A 191 4.13 -12.26 14.67
CA PRO A 191 4.85 -11.03 14.36
C PRO A 191 5.67 -10.56 15.57
N ASP A 192 6.91 -10.14 15.32
CA ASP A 192 7.78 -9.50 16.33
C ASP A 192 7.33 -8.06 16.61
N VAL A 193 6.81 -7.38 15.58
CA VAL A 193 6.39 -5.99 15.63
C VAL A 193 5.07 -5.82 14.90
N VAL A 194 4.15 -5.04 15.49
CA VAL A 194 2.92 -4.59 14.83
C VAL A 194 2.98 -3.07 14.67
N VAL A 195 2.81 -2.58 13.45
CA VAL A 195 2.67 -1.16 13.14
C VAL A 195 1.39 -0.93 12.36
N MET A 196 0.69 0.17 12.62
CA MET A 196 -0.56 0.48 11.91
C MET A 196 -0.90 1.97 11.96
N ASN A 197 -1.69 2.39 10.97
CA ASN A 197 -2.53 3.57 11.05
C ASN A 197 -4.00 3.12 11.07
N PRO A 198 -4.53 2.76 12.25
CA PRO A 198 -5.88 2.22 12.35
C PRO A 198 -6.92 3.29 11.96
N PRO A 199 -8.12 2.89 11.49
CA PRO A 199 -9.21 3.84 11.32
C PRO A 199 -9.51 4.54 12.66
N PHE A 200 -10.04 5.77 12.61
CA PHE A 200 -10.52 6.38 13.85
C PHE A 200 -11.71 5.54 14.35
N ALA A 201 -11.75 5.26 15.65
CA ALA A 201 -12.80 4.44 16.23
C ALA A 201 -14.18 5.01 15.86
N SER A 202 -14.92 4.34 14.98
CA SER A 202 -16.37 4.46 14.98
C SER A 202 -16.88 3.49 16.03
N SER A 203 -16.99 3.97 17.28
CA SER A 203 -17.97 3.41 18.20
C SER A 203 -19.35 3.81 17.68
N VAL A 204 -19.95 2.97 16.85
CA VAL A 204 -21.39 2.97 16.64
C VAL A 204 -21.94 1.59 16.94
#